data_AF-A0A2J6IYW6-F1
#
_entry.id   AF-A0A2J6IYW6-F1
#
_cell.length_a   1.000
_cell.length_b   1.000
_cell.length_c   1.000
_cell.angle_alpha   90.00
_cell.angle_beta   90.00
_cell.angle_gamma   90.00
#
_symmetry.space_group_name_H-M   'P 1'
#
loop_
_entity.id
_entity.type
_entity.pdbx_description
1 polymer ?
#
loop_
_entity_poly.entity_id
_entity_poly.type
_entity_poly.pdbx_seq_one_letter_code
_entity_poly.pdbx_strand_id
1 'polypeptide(L)' 'MYESPRQYQKIVDDKVSVLETYYGHKIRHGQKATCLRCQEEGVYDLKGKGFAPGGGNAIYYSTVFFEWRCRLCDYRMIA' A
#
# COMPACT_ATOMS: atom_id res chain seq x y z
N MET A 1 -18.95 1.21 2.52
CA MET A 1 -18.07 2.16 3.22
C MET A 1 -17.57 3.18 2.22
N TYR A 2 -18.03 4.43 2.28
CA TYR A 2 -17.52 5.51 1.44
C TYR A 2 -16.67 6.44 2.28
N GLU A 3 -15.41 6.06 2.47
CA GLU A 3 -14.40 6.97 2.99
C GLU A 3 -14.22 8.09 1.96
N SER A 4 -14.34 9.34 2.40
CA SER A 4 -13.91 10.46 1.56
C SER A 4 -12.42 10.30 1.21
N PRO A 5 -11.96 10.83 0.06
CA PRO A 5 -10.53 10.78 -0.29
C PRO A 5 -9.61 11.30 0.83
N ARG A 6 -10.07 12.30 1.60
CA ARG A 6 -9.36 12.83 2.77
C ARG A 6 -9.28 11.84 3.93
N GLN A 7 -10.36 11.13 4.24
CA GLN A 7 -10.37 10.12 5.31
C GLN A 7 -9.45 8.96 4.95
N TYR A 8 -9.50 8.49 3.71
CA TYR A 8 -8.60 7.46 3.21
C TYR A 8 -7.14 7.90 3.35
N GLN A 9 -6.81 9.10 2.87
CA GLN A 9 -5.44 9.60 2.95
C GLN A 9 -4.93 9.64 4.40
N LYS A 10 -5.75 10.12 5.34
CA LYS A 10 -5.37 10.15 6.77
C LYS A 10 -5.07 8.76 7.32
N ILE A 11 -5.90 7.76 6.99
CA ILE A 11 -5.68 6.37 7.42
C ILE A 11 -4.38 5.82 6.82
N VAL A 12 -4.14 6.08 5.53
CA VAL A 12 -2.92 5.64 4.87
C VAL A 12 -1.70 6.30 5.50
N ASP A 13 -1.73 7.61 5.76
CA ASP A 13 -0.63 8.35 6.37
C ASP A 13 -0.25 7.76 7.74
N ASP A 14 -1.25 7.52 8.59
CA ASP A 14 -1.05 6.89 9.92
C ASP A 14 -0.40 5.50 9.77
N LYS A 15 -0.83 4.71 8.77
CA LYS A 15 -0.35 3.35 8.55
C LYS A 15 1.01 3.29 7.87
N VAL A 16 1.34 4.29 7.06
CA VAL A 16 2.68 4.49 6.50
C VAL A 16 3.65 4.79 7.63
N SER A 17 3.31 5.69 8.56
CA SER A 17 4.21 6.00 9.69
C SER A 17 4.56 4.78 10.54
N VAL A 18 3.61 3.87 10.77
CA VAL A 18 3.86 2.59 11.44
C VAL A 18 4.84 1.73 10.63
N LEU A 19 4.63 1.64 9.32
CA LEU A 19 5.48 0.87 8.42
C LEU A 19 6.91 1.44 8.34
N GLU A 20 7.04 2.76 8.25
CA GLU A 20 8.31 3.48 8.24
C GLU A 20 9.10 3.25 9.54
N THR A 21 8.39 3.22 10.69
CA THR A 21 9.00 2.91 11.99
C THR A 21 9.52 1.48 12.03
N TYR A 22 8.76 0.53 11.50
CA TYR A 22 9.16 -0.88 11.42
C TYR A 22 10.39 -1.09 10.53
N TYR A 23 10.42 -0.44 9.35
CA TYR A 23 11.51 -0.60 8.39
C TYR A 23 12.71 0.34 8.63
N GLY A 24 12.58 1.32 9.53
CA GLY A 24 13.63 2.31 9.81
C GLY A 24 13.92 3.28 8.66
N HIS A 25 13.04 3.39 7.67
CA HIS A 25 13.22 4.32 6.54
C HIS A 25 11.87 4.84 6.03
N LYS A 26 11.91 5.97 5.31
CA LYS A 26 10.71 6.62 4.76
C LYS A 26 10.17 5.88 3.54
N ILE A 27 8.85 5.74 3.46
CA ILE A 27 8.14 5.10 2.35
C ILE A 27 7.43 6.16 1.54
N ARG A 28 7.64 6.15 0.21
CA ARG A 28 7.08 7.15 -0.70
C ARG A 28 6.09 6.52 -1.67
N HIS A 29 5.12 7.31 -2.09
CA HIS A 29 4.25 6.92 -3.21
C HIS A 29 5.10 6.70 -4.47
N GLY A 30 4.88 5.57 -5.15
CA GLY A 30 5.68 5.16 -6.30
C GLY A 30 6.99 4.44 -5.95
N GLN A 31 7.34 4.31 -4.67
CA GLN A 31 8.52 3.55 -4.25
C GLN A 31 8.33 2.06 -4.57
N LYS A 32 9.33 1.46 -5.19
CA LYS A 32 9.32 0.03 -5.53
C LYS A 32 9.41 -0.83 -4.27
N ALA A 33 8.67 -1.93 -4.29
CA ALA A 33 8.80 -3.01 -3.33
C ALA A 33 8.36 -4.33 -3.95
N THR A 34 9.01 -5.41 -3.52
CA THR A 34 8.75 -6.75 -4.04
C THR A 34 7.74 -7.45 -3.15
N CYS A 35 6.73 -8.07 -3.76
CA CYS A 35 5.81 -8.91 -3.01
C CYS A 35 6.49 -10.23 -2.59
N LEU A 36 6.48 -10.56 -1.31
CA LEU A 36 7.12 -11.77 -0.80
C LEU A 36 6.47 -13.07 -1.30
N ARG A 37 5.19 -13.03 -1.71
CA ARG A 37 4.46 -14.21 -2.18
C ARG A 37 4.67 -14.46 -3.67
N CYS A 38 4.31 -13.49 -4.50
CA CYS A 38 4.38 -13.67 -5.96
C CYS A 38 5.73 -13.24 -6.55
N GLN A 39 6.64 -12.66 -5.74
CA GLN A 39 7.93 -12.14 -6.15
C GLN A 39 7.90 -11.03 -7.23
N GLU A 40 6.70 -10.59 -7.59
CA GLU A 40 6.50 -9.47 -8.52
C GLU A 40 6.87 -8.15 -7.86
N GLU A 41 7.62 -7.34 -8.60
CA GLU A 41 7.92 -5.96 -8.23
C GLU A 41 6.68 -5.09 -8.43
N GLY A 42 6.28 -4.36 -7.39
CA GLY A 42 5.22 -3.37 -7.45
C GLY A 42 5.66 -2.04 -6.86
N VAL A 43 4.78 -1.06 -6.90
CA VAL A 43 5.01 0.26 -6.29
C VAL A 43 4.05 0.52 -5.15
N TYR A 44 4.50 1.21 -4.10
CA TYR A 44 3.64 1.67 -3.02
C TYR A 44 2.63 2.69 -3.54
N ASP A 45 1.36 2.32 -3.54
CA ASP A 45 0.23 3.18 -3.89
C ASP A 45 -0.40 3.78 -2.63
N LEU A 46 0.21 4.85 -2.14
CA LEU A 46 -0.25 5.58 -0.93
C LEU A 46 -1.45 6.52 -1.17
N LYS A 47 -1.85 6.72 -2.41
CA LYS A 47 -2.86 7.73 -2.79
C LYS A 47 -4.08 7.10 -3.45
N GLY A 48 -3.84 6.08 -4.25
CA GLY A 48 -4.87 5.22 -4.81
C GLY A 48 -5.15 4.03 -3.89
N LYS A 49 -6.12 3.23 -4.31
CA LYS A 49 -6.54 1.99 -3.65
C LYS A 49 -5.98 0.76 -4.39
N GLY A 50 -4.76 0.87 -4.91
CA GLY A 50 -4.14 -0.15 -5.75
C GLY A 50 -4.55 -0.09 -7.23
N PHE A 51 -5.21 0.98 -7.67
CA PHE A 51 -5.72 1.13 -9.05
C PHE A 51 -5.08 2.32 -9.80
N ALA A 52 -3.76 2.50 -9.66
CA ALA A 52 -3.06 3.54 -10.40
C ALA A 52 -3.27 3.39 -11.93
N PRO A 53 -3.60 4.48 -12.67
CA PRO A 53 -3.78 4.43 -14.13
C PRO A 53 -2.51 3.95 -14.83
N GLY A 54 -2.63 2.91 -15.67
CA GLY A 54 -1.50 2.29 -16.38
C GLY A 54 -0.61 1.37 -15.52
N GLY A 55 -1.01 1.10 -14.27
CA GLY A 55 -0.14 0.47 -13.28
C GLY A 55 -0.09 -1.05 -13.34
N GLY A 56 1.13 -1.59 -13.35
CA GLY A 56 1.46 -2.97 -13.01
C GLY A 56 1.16 -3.29 -11.53
N ASN A 57 2.01 -4.08 -10.87
CA ASN A 57 1.75 -4.43 -9.48
C ASN A 57 1.80 -3.18 -8.57
N ALA A 58 0.94 -3.16 -7.57
CA ALA A 58 0.88 -2.08 -6.58
C ALA A 58 0.77 -2.67 -5.17
N ILE A 59 1.42 -2.02 -4.22
CA ILE A 59 1.28 -2.32 -2.79
C ILE A 59 0.46 -1.20 -2.18
N TYR A 60 -0.74 -1.50 -1.74
CA TYR A 60 -1.71 -0.51 -1.27
C TYR A 60 -2.25 -0.89 0.10
N TYR A 61 -2.79 0.08 0.83
CA TYR A 61 -3.45 -0.19 2.08
C TYR A 61 -4.94 -0.47 1.84
N SER A 62 -5.40 -1.67 2.23
CA SER A 62 -6.81 -2.04 2.13
C SER A 62 -7.54 -1.62 3.39
N THR A 63 -8.48 -0.68 3.28
CA THR A 63 -9.36 -0.27 4.40
C THR A 63 -10.46 -1.28 4.68
N VAL A 64 -10.65 -2.29 3.81
CA VAL A 64 -11.57 -3.41 4.04
C VAL A 64 -10.94 -4.43 5.00
N PHE A 65 -9.65 -4.74 4.81
CA PHE A 65 -8.92 -5.72 5.61
C PHE A 65 -8.02 -5.09 6.68
N PHE A 66 -7.87 -3.77 6.68
CA PHE A 66 -6.99 -2.99 7.57
C PHE A 66 -5.50 -3.38 7.50
N GLU A 67 -5.00 -3.65 6.29
CA GLU A 67 -3.63 -4.13 6.08
C GLU A 67 -3.06 -3.73 4.71
N TRP A 68 -1.73 -3.75 4.59
CA TRP A 68 -1.03 -3.57 3.32
C TRP A 68 -1.19 -4.83 2.47
N ARG A 69 -1.49 -4.67 1.18
CA ARG A 69 -1.73 -5.79 0.26
C ARG A 69 -1.07 -5.58 -1.09
N CYS A 70 -0.65 -6.68 -1.69
CA CYS A 70 -0.20 -6.75 -3.08
C CYS A 70 -1.41 -6.85 -4.00
N ARG A 71 -1.51 -6.00 -5.02
CA ARG A 71 -2.63 -5.99 -5.96
C ARG A 71 -2.76 -7.30 -6.74
N LEU A 72 -1.64 -7.89 -7.20
CA LEU A 72 -1.68 -9.05 -8.10
C LEU A 72 -2.14 -10.33 -7.41
N CYS A 73 -1.52 -10.68 -6.28
CA CYS A 73 -1.82 -11.94 -5.58
C CYS A 73 -2.72 -11.77 -4.35
N ASP A 74 -3.19 -10.53 -4.11
CA ASP A 74 -4.01 -10.13 -2.97
C ASP A 74 -3.43 -10.60 -1.63
N TYR A 75 -2.11 -10.74 -1.55
CA TYR A 75 -1.42 -11.20 -0.35
C TYR A 75 -1.17 -10.03 0.60
N ARG A 76 -1.35 -10.30 1.90
CA ARG A 76 -0.98 -9.39 2.97
C ARG A 76 0.53 -9.13 2.91
N MET A 77 0.89 -7.90 2.57
CA MET A 77 2.23 -7.39 2.76
C MET A 77 2.38 -7.08 4.26
N ILE A 78 3.49 -7.50 4.85
CA ILE A 78 3.72 -7.44 6.30
C ILE A 78 3.48 -6.02 6.82
N ALA A 79 2.88 -5.97 8.01
CA ALA A 79 3.11 -4.98 9.06
C ALA A 79 3.58 -5.77 10.28
#